data_AF-A0A699YV80-F1
#
_entry.id   AF-A0A699YV80-F1
#
_cell.length_a   1.000
_cell.length_b   1.000
_cell.length_c   1.000
_cell.angle_alpha   90.00
_cell.angle_beta   90.00
_cell.angle_gamma   90.00
#
_symmetry.space_group_name_H-M   'P 1'
#
loop_
_entity.id
_entity.type
_entity.pdbx_description
1 polymer ?
#
loop_
_entity_poly.entity_id
_entity_poly.type
_entity_poly.pdbx_seq_one_letter_code
_entity_poly.pdbx_strand_id
1 'polypeptide(L)'
;MAGSAHFSVASLPAARLLCLQSVVELGRKLRDRNTKPVKLPLSKLVVVHPDAQFLADVQGVLHEYVVGELNVRQLEVCADPLKYATLRAEPDLQLLGKRLGRALKDVSAAVKALDSQQVLDLQAAGFVEVAGHRLELSDLKIKRDWRLPEGVEAGSVDADSDGDVLVVLDLTVDAGLISAGAARELVNRYQKLRKKAGVTPMDPVEFYYGASPPAACTTSANGAETTASQDAVAALITEHRAYLVSALGGPLRPLSRKPAGAVVLETEHVSVGSTGSGTGSLEFVAVLTTPGVVVDCVAVQELVAGDVEQAAAVDTYLQSRSQSKLQAQLAANGGLVEVHLNGRALKLVAERRYVTKTIAMPKQPMLNNVEYLWATIYGAILCVGSALSLYPSWLYPLLDVAPLRARGVVLPEKCIDPFTGHAIAIPHYTHKHTAV
;
A
#
# COMPACT_ATOMS: atom_id res chain seq x y z
N MET A 1 20.09 4.03 -15.64
CA MET A 1 18.66 3.99 -15.99
C MET A 1 18.38 2.63 -16.61
N ALA A 2 17.88 1.68 -15.82
CA ALA A 2 17.40 0.40 -16.35
C ALA A 2 15.90 0.55 -16.60
N GLY A 3 15.48 0.41 -17.85
CA GLY A 3 14.08 0.52 -18.23
C GLY A 3 13.26 -0.59 -17.59
N SER A 4 12.12 -0.22 -17.00
CA SER A 4 11.06 -1.13 -16.59
C SER A 4 10.50 -1.79 -17.86
N ALA A 5 11.05 -2.93 -18.25
CA ALA A 5 10.45 -3.77 -19.26
C ALA A 5 9.08 -4.22 -18.73
N HIS A 6 8.01 -3.78 -19.37
CA HIS A 6 6.66 -4.30 -19.12
C HIS A 6 6.68 -5.79 -19.47
N PHE A 7 6.89 -6.64 -18.46
CA PHE A 7 6.89 -8.08 -18.61
C PHE A 7 5.47 -8.54 -18.95
N SER A 8 5.30 -9.18 -20.12
CA SER A 8 4.02 -9.72 -20.55
C SER A 8 3.96 -11.21 -20.22
N VAL A 9 2.97 -11.60 -19.42
CA VAL A 9 2.71 -13.01 -19.07
C VAL A 9 2.52 -13.89 -20.32
N ALA A 10 2.06 -13.31 -21.43
CA ALA A 10 1.83 -14.01 -22.69
C ALA A 10 3.11 -14.48 -23.41
N SER A 11 4.30 -13.99 -23.04
CA SER A 11 5.57 -14.44 -23.65
C SER A 11 6.24 -15.61 -22.93
N LEU A 12 5.62 -16.15 -21.88
CA LEU A 12 6.16 -17.30 -21.15
C LEU A 12 5.91 -18.62 -21.90
N PRO A 13 6.84 -19.59 -21.81
CA PRO A 13 6.58 -20.97 -22.21
C PRO A 13 5.33 -21.51 -21.53
N ALA A 14 4.48 -22.25 -22.26
CA ALA A 14 3.20 -22.76 -21.75
C ALA A 14 3.33 -23.56 -20.44
N ALA A 15 4.41 -24.33 -20.28
CA ALA A 15 4.69 -25.06 -19.04
C ALA A 15 4.84 -24.13 -17.82
N ARG A 16 5.53 -22.99 -17.97
CA ARG A 16 5.71 -22.01 -16.88
C ARG A 16 4.39 -21.34 -16.48
N LEU A 17 3.51 -21.13 -17.47
CA LEU A 17 2.21 -20.50 -17.25
C LEU A 17 1.26 -21.42 -16.48
N LEU A 18 1.26 -22.73 -16.78
CA LEU A 18 0.49 -23.73 -16.03
C LEU A 18 0.95 -23.83 -14.59
N CYS A 19 2.27 -23.91 -14.34
CA CYS A 19 2.78 -24.01 -12.97
C CYS A 19 2.45 -22.76 -12.14
N LEU A 20 2.51 -21.57 -12.74
CA LEU A 20 2.10 -20.33 -12.10
C LEU A 20 0.60 -20.33 -11.74
N GLN A 21 -0.25 -20.79 -12.66
CA GLN A 21 -1.68 -20.94 -12.40
C GLN A 21 -1.91 -21.88 -11.20
N SER A 22 -1.22 -23.03 -11.15
CA SER A 22 -1.30 -23.93 -10.00
C SER A 22 -0.94 -23.25 -8.67
N VAL A 23 0.15 -22.46 -8.62
CA VAL A 23 0.53 -21.73 -7.39
C VAL A 23 -0.55 -20.74 -6.94
N VAL A 24 -1.10 -19.96 -7.89
CA VAL A 24 -2.15 -18.97 -7.58
C VAL A 24 -3.45 -19.66 -7.16
N GLU A 25 -3.82 -20.75 -7.81
CA GLU A 25 -5.01 -21.53 -7.46
C GLU A 25 -4.88 -22.17 -6.08
N LEU A 26 -3.74 -22.77 -5.75
CA LEU A 26 -3.46 -23.31 -4.41
C LEU A 26 -3.53 -22.20 -3.34
N GLY A 27 -2.92 -21.05 -3.60
CA GLY A 27 -2.99 -19.91 -2.68
C GLY A 27 -4.42 -19.38 -2.48
N ARG A 28 -5.24 -19.35 -3.54
CA ARG A 28 -6.67 -18.97 -3.45
C ARG A 28 -7.48 -20.00 -2.67
N LYS A 29 -7.29 -21.29 -2.96
CA LYS A 29 -7.93 -22.39 -2.20
C LYS A 29 -7.60 -22.31 -0.71
N LEU A 30 -6.34 -22.05 -0.36
CA LEU A 30 -5.91 -21.87 1.03
C LEU A 30 -6.60 -20.69 1.70
N ARG A 31 -6.75 -19.57 1.00
CA ARG A 31 -7.47 -18.41 1.53
C ARG A 31 -8.95 -18.69 1.77
N ASP A 32 -9.61 -19.31 0.81
CA ASP A 32 -11.03 -19.64 0.89
C ASP A 32 -11.29 -20.64 2.01
N ARG A 33 -10.45 -21.69 2.13
CA ARG A 33 -10.50 -22.69 3.21
C ARG A 33 -10.41 -22.05 4.60
N ASN A 34 -9.57 -21.02 4.73
CA ASN A 34 -9.34 -20.32 6.00
C ASN A 34 -10.17 -19.02 6.16
N THR A 35 -11.13 -18.77 5.26
CA THR A 35 -11.99 -17.57 5.27
C THR A 35 -11.18 -16.25 5.33
N LYS A 36 -10.02 -16.20 4.65
CA LYS A 36 -9.18 -15.00 4.55
C LYS A 36 -9.51 -14.24 3.28
N PRO A 37 -10.16 -13.06 3.35
CA PRO A 37 -10.52 -12.31 2.15
C PRO A 37 -9.27 -11.78 1.44
N VAL A 38 -9.27 -11.78 0.10
CA VAL A 38 -8.13 -11.29 -0.72
C VAL A 38 -7.72 -9.85 -0.42
N LYS A 39 -8.65 -9.04 0.11
CA LYS A 39 -8.40 -7.64 0.51
C LYS A 39 -7.47 -7.54 1.72
N LEU A 40 -7.48 -8.54 2.61
CA LEU A 40 -6.58 -8.61 3.74
C LEU A 40 -5.21 -9.05 3.20
N PRO A 41 -4.19 -8.19 3.24
CA PRO A 41 -2.86 -8.63 2.90
C PRO A 41 -2.42 -9.74 3.87
N LEU A 42 -1.66 -10.71 3.40
CA LEU A 42 -1.04 -11.74 4.26
C LEU A 42 0.46 -11.51 4.36
N SER A 43 1.05 -11.97 5.45
CA SER A 43 2.48 -11.76 5.74
C SER A 43 3.36 -12.41 4.69
N LYS A 44 3.16 -13.71 4.48
CA LYS A 44 4.14 -14.53 3.79
C LYS A 44 3.52 -15.70 3.03
N LEU A 45 4.07 -15.94 1.85
CA LEU A 45 3.82 -17.12 1.02
C LEU A 45 5.15 -17.85 0.82
N VAL A 46 5.19 -19.16 1.00
CA VAL A 46 6.35 -20.00 0.66
C VAL A 46 5.94 -20.96 -0.46
N VAL A 47 6.68 -20.93 -1.56
CA VAL A 47 6.53 -21.89 -2.65
C VAL A 47 7.66 -22.90 -2.55
N VAL A 48 7.30 -24.17 -2.48
CA VAL A 48 8.24 -25.28 -2.32
C VAL A 48 8.18 -26.15 -3.58
N HIS A 49 9.33 -26.35 -4.21
CA HIS A 49 9.44 -27.13 -5.44
C HIS A 49 10.88 -27.64 -5.64
N PRO A 50 11.10 -28.86 -6.17
CA PRO A 50 12.45 -29.41 -6.36
C PRO A 50 13.25 -28.75 -7.50
N ASP A 51 12.58 -28.24 -8.54
CA ASP A 51 13.26 -27.58 -9.67
C ASP A 51 13.71 -26.14 -9.32
N ALA A 52 15.02 -25.92 -9.37
CA ALA A 52 15.65 -24.62 -9.13
C ALA A 52 15.32 -23.58 -10.21
N GLN A 53 15.11 -24.00 -11.47
CA GLN A 53 14.74 -23.06 -12.54
C GLN A 53 13.34 -22.49 -12.29
N PHE A 54 12.41 -23.35 -11.91
CA PHE A 54 11.07 -22.94 -11.49
C PHE A 54 11.11 -21.95 -10.31
N LEU A 55 11.88 -22.23 -9.26
CA LEU A 55 11.99 -21.32 -8.13
C LEU A 55 12.60 -19.97 -8.52
N ALA A 56 13.59 -19.96 -9.42
CA ALA A 56 14.18 -18.73 -9.94
C ALA A 56 13.18 -17.91 -10.76
N ASP A 57 12.32 -18.57 -11.56
CA ASP A 57 11.25 -17.89 -12.30
C ASP A 57 10.21 -17.29 -11.35
N VAL A 58 9.80 -18.03 -10.30
CA VAL A 58 8.87 -17.57 -9.26
C VAL A 58 9.42 -16.37 -8.50
N GLN A 59 10.71 -16.39 -8.15
CA GLN A 59 11.35 -15.32 -7.40
C GLN A 59 11.72 -14.10 -8.26
N GLY A 60 11.96 -14.29 -9.56
CA GLY A 60 12.32 -13.24 -10.49
C GLY A 60 11.11 -12.71 -11.24
N VAL A 61 10.87 -13.30 -12.40
CA VAL A 61 9.96 -12.79 -13.42
C VAL A 61 8.49 -12.82 -12.97
N LEU A 62 8.11 -13.83 -12.18
CA LEU A 62 6.72 -14.08 -11.79
C LEU A 62 6.37 -13.50 -10.42
N HIS A 63 7.36 -12.98 -9.69
CA HIS A 63 7.22 -12.54 -8.31
C HIS A 63 6.10 -11.51 -8.14
N GLU A 64 6.14 -10.42 -8.93
CA GLU A 64 5.14 -9.34 -8.84
C GLU A 64 3.73 -9.83 -9.15
N TYR A 65 3.59 -10.77 -10.08
CA TYR A 65 2.30 -11.34 -10.44
C TYR A 65 1.71 -12.16 -9.29
N VAL A 66 2.48 -13.11 -8.73
CA VAL A 66 2.01 -13.96 -7.63
C VAL A 66 1.70 -13.11 -6.39
N VAL A 67 2.57 -12.15 -6.06
CA VAL A 67 2.40 -11.21 -4.95
C VAL A 67 1.14 -10.35 -5.12
N GLY A 68 0.89 -9.86 -6.35
CA GLY A 68 -0.29 -9.07 -6.68
C GLY A 68 -1.59 -9.85 -6.59
N GLU A 69 -1.63 -11.03 -7.21
CA GLU A 69 -2.81 -11.90 -7.24
C GLU A 69 -3.19 -12.44 -5.87
N LEU A 70 -2.19 -12.85 -5.08
CA LEU A 70 -2.39 -13.37 -3.74
C LEU A 70 -2.27 -12.29 -2.67
N ASN A 71 -2.09 -11.00 -2.98
CA ASN A 71 -1.95 -9.90 -2.01
C ASN A 71 -1.15 -10.32 -0.76
N VAL A 72 0.08 -10.77 -0.95
CA VAL A 72 1.02 -11.16 0.12
C VAL A 72 2.12 -10.12 0.22
N ARG A 73 2.73 -9.91 1.40
CA ARG A 73 3.83 -8.95 1.54
C ARG A 73 5.15 -9.54 1.09
N GLN A 74 5.39 -10.81 1.41
CA GLN A 74 6.63 -11.50 1.12
C GLN A 74 6.36 -12.83 0.43
N LEU A 75 7.13 -13.10 -0.63
CA LEU A 75 7.20 -14.41 -1.28
C LEU A 75 8.58 -15.00 -1.01
N GLU A 76 8.62 -16.22 -0.49
CA GLU A 76 9.83 -17.00 -0.33
C GLU A 76 9.75 -18.29 -1.13
N VAL A 77 10.90 -18.80 -1.54
CA VAL A 77 11.03 -20.05 -2.27
C VAL A 77 11.89 -21.02 -1.47
N CYS A 78 11.53 -22.31 -1.49
CA CYS A 78 12.28 -23.36 -0.82
C CYS A 78 12.48 -24.55 -1.77
N ALA A 79 13.73 -24.99 -1.94
CA ALA A 79 14.05 -26.16 -2.74
C ALA A 79 13.87 -27.48 -1.97
N ASP A 80 13.91 -27.42 -0.63
CA ASP A 80 13.79 -28.61 0.22
C ASP A 80 12.31 -28.89 0.56
N PRO A 81 11.71 -29.98 0.02
CA PRO A 81 10.35 -30.37 0.34
C PRO A 81 10.19 -30.93 1.76
N LEU A 82 11.24 -31.49 2.37
CA LEU A 82 11.15 -32.15 3.68
C LEU A 82 10.92 -31.17 4.83
N LYS A 83 11.28 -29.90 4.61
CA LYS A 83 11.08 -28.83 5.59
C LYS A 83 9.59 -28.56 5.87
N TYR A 84 8.74 -28.76 4.86
CA TYR A 84 7.31 -28.39 4.90
C TYR A 84 6.37 -29.58 4.62
N ALA A 85 6.89 -30.71 4.14
CA ALA A 85 6.07 -31.88 3.85
C ALA A 85 6.76 -33.19 4.25
N THR A 86 5.93 -34.15 4.64
CA THR A 86 6.31 -35.55 4.69
C THR A 86 5.92 -36.22 3.39
N LEU A 87 6.88 -36.91 2.77
CA LEU A 87 6.65 -37.64 1.53
C LEU A 87 6.23 -39.08 1.86
N ARG A 88 5.20 -39.55 1.17
CA ARG A 88 4.71 -40.93 1.23
C ARG A 88 4.50 -41.48 -0.16
N ALA A 89 4.99 -42.70 -0.39
CA ALA A 89 4.70 -43.42 -1.62
C ALA A 89 3.47 -44.31 -1.44
N GLU A 90 2.52 -44.22 -2.37
CA GLU A 90 1.40 -45.14 -2.50
C GLU A 90 1.54 -45.97 -3.78
N PRO A 91 1.45 -47.30 -3.69
CA PRO A 91 1.51 -48.15 -4.87
C PRO A 91 0.24 -48.00 -5.72
N ASP A 92 0.37 -47.92 -7.05
CA ASP A 92 -0.79 -48.01 -7.94
C ASP A 92 -1.28 -49.46 -8.00
N LEU A 93 -2.29 -49.76 -7.18
CA LEU A 93 -2.83 -51.10 -7.02
C LEU A 93 -3.41 -51.67 -8.33
N GLN A 94 -3.84 -50.83 -9.28
CA GLN A 94 -4.41 -51.31 -10.55
C GLN A 94 -3.32 -51.77 -11.51
N LEU A 95 -2.23 -51.01 -11.60
CA LEU A 95 -1.08 -51.36 -12.43
C LEU A 95 -0.31 -52.53 -11.82
N LEU A 96 0.05 -52.41 -10.54
CA LEU A 96 0.86 -53.40 -9.85
C LEU A 96 0.11 -54.72 -9.60
N GLY A 97 -1.21 -54.68 -9.45
CA GLY A 97 -2.03 -55.89 -9.31
C GLY A 97 -1.97 -56.80 -10.53
N LYS A 98 -1.89 -56.23 -11.74
CA LYS A 98 -1.75 -57.01 -12.99
C LYS A 98 -0.36 -57.63 -13.14
N ARG A 99 0.69 -56.97 -12.65
CA ARG A 99 2.09 -57.43 -12.77
C ARG A 99 2.52 -58.39 -11.66
N LEU A 100 2.17 -58.10 -10.41
CA LEU A 100 2.74 -58.77 -9.22
C LEU A 100 1.81 -59.81 -8.60
N GLY A 101 0.51 -59.79 -8.89
CA GLY A 101 -0.46 -60.78 -8.41
C GLY A 101 -0.39 -61.02 -6.90
N ARG A 102 0.11 -62.19 -6.49
CA ARG A 102 0.21 -62.59 -5.07
C ARG A 102 1.23 -61.77 -4.26
N ALA A 103 2.29 -61.27 -4.90
CA ALA A 103 3.34 -60.47 -4.26
C ALA A 103 2.90 -59.01 -3.99
N LEU A 104 1.74 -58.58 -4.48
CA LEU A 104 1.24 -57.21 -4.33
C LEU A 104 1.11 -56.80 -2.86
N LYS A 105 0.69 -57.70 -1.97
CA LYS A 105 0.50 -57.36 -0.55
C LYS A 105 1.82 -57.00 0.12
N ASP A 106 2.85 -57.80 -0.12
CA ASP A 106 4.17 -57.64 0.49
C ASP A 106 4.87 -56.39 -0.07
N VAL A 107 4.79 -56.20 -1.39
CA VAL A 107 5.32 -55.00 -2.06
C VAL A 107 4.58 -53.74 -1.62
N SER A 108 3.24 -53.79 -1.49
CA SER A 108 2.44 -52.64 -1.05
C SER A 108 2.76 -52.22 0.39
N ALA A 109 2.96 -53.19 1.28
CA ALA A 109 3.37 -52.93 2.65
C ALA A 109 4.77 -52.29 2.69
N ALA A 110 5.71 -52.81 1.89
CA ALA A 110 7.07 -52.30 1.86
C ALA A 110 7.16 -50.88 1.26
N VAL A 111 6.39 -50.59 0.20
CA VAL A 111 6.29 -49.24 -0.38
C VAL A 111 5.74 -48.22 0.62
N LYS A 112 4.72 -48.60 1.39
CA LYS A 112 4.15 -47.72 2.43
C LYS A 112 5.07 -47.51 3.63
N ALA A 113 6.05 -48.40 3.82
CA ALA A 113 7.03 -48.32 4.90
C ALA A 113 8.28 -47.50 4.52
N LEU A 114 8.40 -47.04 3.27
CA LEU A 114 9.50 -46.19 2.84
C LEU A 114 9.50 -44.88 3.63
N ASP A 115 10.68 -44.47 4.08
CA ASP A 115 10.85 -43.16 4.72
C ASP A 115 10.85 -42.03 3.67
N SER A 116 10.67 -40.78 4.12
CA SER A 116 10.60 -39.65 3.18
C SER A 116 11.91 -39.40 2.42
N GLN A 117 13.07 -39.82 2.95
CA GLN A 117 14.36 -39.69 2.28
C GLN A 117 14.49 -40.71 1.14
N GLN A 118 14.09 -41.96 1.39
CA GLN A 118 14.03 -43.03 0.39
C GLN A 118 13.05 -42.69 -0.73
N VAL A 119 11.95 -41.99 -0.42
CA VAL A 119 11.02 -41.49 -1.45
C VAL A 119 11.67 -40.40 -2.32
N LEU A 120 12.53 -39.53 -1.77
CA LEU A 120 13.31 -38.59 -2.57
C LEU A 120 14.36 -39.29 -3.43
N ASP A 121 15.06 -40.26 -2.87
CA ASP A 121 16.07 -41.04 -3.58
C ASP A 121 15.41 -41.80 -4.75
N LEU A 122 14.20 -42.31 -4.55
CA LEU A 122 13.36 -42.91 -5.59
C LEU A 122 13.01 -41.91 -6.70
N GLN A 123 12.70 -40.66 -6.37
CA GLN A 123 12.44 -39.62 -7.37
C GLN A 123 13.68 -39.26 -8.19
N ALA A 124 14.85 -39.20 -7.53
CA ALA A 124 16.11 -38.89 -8.20
C ALA A 124 16.62 -40.05 -9.06
N ALA A 125 16.51 -41.30 -8.57
CA ALA A 125 16.97 -42.49 -9.26
C ALA A 125 15.99 -43.01 -10.32
N GLY A 126 14.69 -42.68 -10.20
CA GLY A 126 13.62 -43.10 -11.10
C GLY A 126 13.07 -44.50 -10.84
N PHE A 127 13.69 -45.28 -9.96
CA PHE A 127 13.26 -46.62 -9.57
C PHE A 127 13.68 -46.94 -8.14
N VAL A 128 13.02 -47.94 -7.54
CA VAL A 128 13.39 -48.50 -6.24
C VAL A 128 13.25 -50.03 -6.28
N GLU A 129 14.11 -50.72 -5.56
CA GLU A 129 13.98 -52.17 -5.36
C GLU A 129 13.39 -52.44 -3.98
N VAL A 130 12.18 -53.01 -3.95
CA VAL A 130 11.49 -53.34 -2.69
C VAL A 130 10.96 -54.76 -2.77
N ALA A 131 11.16 -55.54 -1.71
CA ALA A 131 10.75 -56.95 -1.62
C ALA A 131 11.19 -57.80 -2.84
N GLY A 132 12.37 -57.52 -3.41
CA GLY A 132 12.92 -58.25 -4.56
C GLY A 132 12.36 -57.85 -5.92
N HIS A 133 11.55 -56.78 -6.00
CA HIS A 133 10.98 -56.26 -7.23
C HIS A 133 11.43 -54.84 -7.51
N ARG A 134 11.80 -54.56 -8.77
CA ARG A 134 12.08 -53.21 -9.25
C ARG A 134 10.78 -52.50 -9.61
N LEU A 135 10.48 -51.42 -8.90
CA LEU A 135 9.34 -50.54 -9.14
C LEU A 135 9.83 -49.25 -9.78
N GLU A 136 9.14 -48.80 -10.83
CA GLU A 136 9.41 -47.53 -11.47
C GLU A 136 8.51 -46.43 -10.90
N LEU A 137 8.88 -45.17 -11.11
CA LEU A 137 8.10 -44.02 -10.68
C LEU A 137 6.65 -44.05 -11.21
N SER A 138 6.43 -44.61 -12.41
CA SER A 138 5.09 -44.79 -13.00
C SER A 138 4.20 -45.81 -12.29
N ASP A 139 4.79 -46.72 -11.52
CA ASP A 139 4.06 -47.72 -10.73
C ASP A 139 3.58 -47.15 -9.38
N LEU A 140 4.02 -45.94 -9.03
CA LEU A 140 3.86 -45.34 -7.71
C LEU A 140 3.20 -43.96 -7.83
N LYS A 141 2.41 -43.61 -6.82
CA LYS A 141 1.87 -42.26 -6.62
C LYS A 141 2.51 -41.67 -5.38
N ILE A 142 3.23 -40.57 -5.56
CA ILE A 142 3.87 -39.88 -4.45
C ILE A 142 2.87 -38.85 -3.91
N LYS A 143 2.53 -38.99 -2.63
CA LYS A 143 1.74 -38.01 -1.89
C LYS A 143 2.65 -37.19 -1.02
N ARG A 144 2.36 -35.89 -0.97
CA ARG A 144 3.04 -34.92 -0.13
C ARG A 144 2.05 -34.50 0.93
N ASP A 145 2.19 -35.06 2.13
CA ASP A 145 1.35 -34.69 3.26
C ASP A 145 1.99 -33.47 3.95
N TRP A 146 1.24 -32.39 4.09
CA TRP A 146 1.67 -31.19 4.79
C TRP A 146 2.13 -31.55 6.21
N ARG A 147 3.32 -31.07 6.58
CA ARG A 147 3.85 -31.15 7.93
C ARG A 147 4.09 -29.75 8.44
N LEU A 148 3.49 -29.44 9.58
CA LEU A 148 3.77 -28.19 10.28
C LEU A 148 5.26 -28.14 10.66
N PRO A 149 5.99 -27.08 10.27
CA PRO A 149 7.39 -26.91 10.66
C PRO A 149 7.56 -26.85 12.18
N GLU A 150 8.70 -27.32 12.68
CA GLU A 150 9.01 -27.29 14.11
C GLU A 150 9.06 -25.85 14.64
N GLY A 151 8.37 -25.59 15.76
CA GLY A 151 8.32 -24.26 16.39
C GLY A 151 7.25 -23.31 15.84
N VAL A 152 6.40 -23.75 14.91
CA VAL A 152 5.26 -22.96 14.39
C VAL A 152 3.96 -23.38 15.09
N GLU A 153 3.12 -22.41 15.46
CA GLU A 153 1.84 -22.70 16.12
C GLU A 153 0.84 -23.34 15.16
N ALA A 154 0.09 -24.34 15.62
CA ALA A 154 -0.95 -24.99 14.82
C ALA A 154 -2.05 -23.98 14.45
N GLY A 155 -2.36 -23.87 13.16
CA GLY A 155 -3.37 -22.94 12.63
C GLY A 155 -2.82 -21.55 12.25
N SER A 156 -1.56 -21.24 12.57
CA SER A 156 -0.89 -20.02 12.10
C SER A 156 -0.46 -20.11 10.63
N VAL A 157 -0.23 -21.33 10.14
CA VAL A 157 0.20 -21.62 8.77
C VAL A 157 -0.62 -22.78 8.23
N ASP A 158 -0.97 -22.71 6.96
CA ASP A 158 -1.65 -23.78 6.25
C ASP A 158 -1.03 -24.00 4.87
N ALA A 159 -1.15 -25.21 4.32
CA ALA A 159 -0.53 -25.55 3.05
C ALA A 159 -1.40 -26.47 2.19
N ASP A 160 -1.18 -26.40 0.89
CA ASP A 160 -1.82 -27.25 -0.09
C ASP A 160 -0.83 -27.58 -1.21
N SER A 161 -1.01 -28.75 -1.83
CA SER A 161 -0.07 -29.28 -2.82
C SER A 161 -0.79 -29.74 -4.08
N ASP A 162 -0.18 -29.49 -5.23
CA ASP A 162 -0.57 -30.03 -6.53
C ASP A 162 0.65 -30.60 -7.24
N GLY A 163 0.69 -31.92 -7.38
CA GLY A 163 1.86 -32.63 -7.92
C GLY A 163 3.13 -32.30 -7.13
N ASP A 164 4.11 -31.70 -7.80
CA ASP A 164 5.43 -31.34 -7.26
C ASP A 164 5.48 -29.97 -6.58
N VAL A 165 4.41 -29.17 -6.70
CA VAL A 165 4.32 -27.84 -6.09
C VAL A 165 3.61 -27.95 -4.75
N LEU A 166 4.24 -27.42 -3.71
CA LEU A 166 3.63 -27.20 -2.39
C LEU A 166 3.62 -25.70 -2.10
N VAL A 167 2.45 -25.18 -1.76
CA VAL A 167 2.27 -23.78 -1.38
C VAL A 167 1.90 -23.71 0.08
N VAL A 168 2.66 -22.92 0.83
CA VAL A 168 2.48 -22.71 2.26
C VAL A 168 2.14 -21.24 2.49
N LEU A 169 1.06 -20.98 3.22
CA LEU A 169 0.54 -19.65 3.46
C LEU A 169 0.52 -19.34 4.95
N ASP A 170 1.12 -18.21 5.32
CA ASP A 170 1.03 -17.66 6.66
C ASP A 170 -0.31 -16.96 6.86
N LEU A 171 -1.08 -17.45 7.82
CA LEU A 171 -2.42 -16.99 8.17
C LEU A 171 -2.44 -16.07 9.39
N THR A 172 -1.27 -15.80 9.99
CA THR A 172 -1.15 -14.86 11.08
C THR A 172 -1.57 -13.46 10.62
N VAL A 173 -2.38 -12.82 11.45
CA VAL A 173 -2.89 -11.48 11.17
C VAL A 173 -2.33 -10.56 12.25
N ASP A 174 -1.48 -9.63 11.86
CA ASP A 174 -0.98 -8.56 12.71
C ASP A 174 -1.88 -7.32 12.60
N ALA A 175 -1.72 -6.38 13.55
CA ALA A 175 -2.45 -5.12 13.51
C ALA A 175 -2.16 -4.30 12.24
N GLY A 176 -0.94 -4.40 11.70
CA GLY A 176 -0.53 -3.68 10.49
C GLY A 176 -1.15 -4.23 9.19
N LEU A 177 -1.44 -5.52 9.08
CA LEU A 177 -2.18 -6.08 7.95
C LEU A 177 -3.66 -5.74 8.05
N ILE A 178 -4.22 -5.69 9.26
CA ILE A 178 -5.59 -5.22 9.49
C ILE A 178 -5.73 -3.75 9.05
N SER A 179 -4.84 -2.86 9.50
CA SER A 179 -4.87 -1.45 9.11
C SER A 179 -4.74 -1.28 7.58
N ALA A 180 -3.81 -2.00 6.95
CA ALA A 180 -3.65 -1.97 5.49
C ALA A 180 -4.88 -2.53 4.75
N GLY A 181 -5.53 -3.57 5.29
CA GLY A 181 -6.79 -4.12 4.77
C GLY A 181 -7.94 -3.11 4.87
N ALA A 182 -8.04 -2.41 5.99
CA ALA A 182 -9.02 -1.34 6.21
C ALA A 182 -8.81 -0.18 5.23
N ALA A 183 -7.56 0.23 4.99
CA ALA A 183 -7.23 1.26 4.01
C ALA A 183 -7.63 0.86 2.58
N ARG A 184 -7.44 -0.40 2.18
CA ARG A 184 -7.93 -0.92 0.89
C ARG A 184 -9.45 -0.92 0.80
N GLU A 185 -10.12 -1.27 1.89
CA GLU A 185 -11.58 -1.22 1.94
C GLU A 185 -12.08 0.22 1.76
N LEU A 186 -11.47 1.20 2.44
CA LEU A 186 -11.77 2.62 2.27
C LEU A 186 -11.71 3.04 0.80
N VAL A 187 -10.61 2.73 0.11
CA VAL A 187 -10.45 3.05 -1.32
C VAL A 187 -11.60 2.45 -2.13
N ASN A 188 -11.90 1.16 -1.92
CA ASN A 188 -12.98 0.50 -2.66
C ASN A 188 -14.34 1.17 -2.43
N ARG A 189 -14.64 1.60 -1.19
CA ARG A 189 -15.89 2.30 -0.87
C ARG A 189 -15.99 3.64 -1.60
N TYR A 190 -14.95 4.46 -1.58
CA TYR A 190 -14.93 5.72 -2.31
C TYR A 190 -14.96 5.55 -3.84
N GLN A 191 -14.32 4.51 -4.37
CA GLN A 191 -14.38 4.21 -5.81
C GLN A 191 -15.78 3.73 -6.22
N LYS A 192 -16.50 2.99 -5.36
CA LYS A 192 -17.91 2.66 -5.57
C LYS A 192 -18.82 3.89 -5.50
N LEU A 193 -18.58 4.79 -4.53
CA LEU A 193 -19.28 6.07 -4.45
C LEU A 193 -19.11 6.90 -5.72
N ARG A 194 -17.90 6.96 -6.29
CA ARG A 194 -17.64 7.66 -7.54
C ARG A 194 -18.46 7.10 -8.71
N LYS A 195 -18.54 5.78 -8.81
CA LYS A 195 -19.36 5.10 -9.82
C LYS A 195 -20.85 5.35 -9.62
N LYS A 196 -21.32 5.32 -8.36
CA LYS A 196 -22.71 5.60 -8.00
C LYS A 196 -23.12 7.04 -8.37
N ALA A 197 -22.22 8.00 -8.13
CA ALA A 197 -22.40 9.40 -8.51
C ALA A 197 -22.32 9.66 -10.03
N GLY A 198 -22.00 8.64 -10.85
CA GLY A 198 -21.91 8.78 -12.32
C GLY A 198 -20.71 9.61 -12.79
N VAL A 199 -19.69 9.78 -11.95
CA VAL A 199 -18.56 10.68 -12.22
C VAL A 199 -17.46 9.95 -13.00
N THR A 200 -16.89 10.61 -14.01
CA THR A 200 -15.79 10.04 -14.80
C THR A 200 -14.44 10.16 -14.09
N PRO A 201 -13.43 9.33 -14.44
CA PRO A 201 -12.08 9.40 -13.85
C PRO A 201 -11.39 10.77 -13.97
N MET A 202 -11.76 11.57 -14.96
CA MET A 202 -11.16 12.88 -15.24
C MET A 202 -11.82 14.04 -14.48
N ASP A 203 -13.01 13.81 -13.92
CA ASP A 203 -13.76 14.87 -13.25
C ASP A 203 -13.14 15.20 -11.88
N PRO A 204 -13.03 16.49 -11.53
CA PRO A 204 -12.49 16.92 -10.25
C PRO A 204 -13.47 16.57 -9.12
N VAL A 205 -13.06 15.68 -8.23
CA VAL A 205 -13.82 15.30 -7.03
C VAL A 205 -13.00 15.48 -5.77
N GLU A 206 -13.69 15.78 -4.68
CA GLU A 206 -13.11 15.86 -3.35
C GLU A 206 -13.79 14.85 -2.41
N PHE A 207 -12.99 14.20 -1.56
CA PHE A 207 -13.41 13.12 -0.68
C PHE A 207 -13.43 13.60 0.77
N TYR A 208 -14.58 13.44 1.44
CA TYR A 208 -14.76 13.82 2.82
C TYR A 208 -15.25 12.66 3.69
N TYR A 209 -14.80 12.61 4.94
CA TYR A 209 -15.27 11.64 5.94
C TYR A 209 -15.78 12.36 7.20
N GLY A 210 -16.84 11.86 7.82
CA GLY A 210 -17.39 12.44 9.05
C GLY A 210 -17.96 11.37 9.97
N ALA A 211 -18.30 11.77 11.19
CA ALA A 211 -19.02 10.93 12.13
C ALA A 211 -20.32 10.40 11.50
N SER A 212 -20.60 9.10 11.72
CA SER A 212 -21.94 8.55 11.48
C SER A 212 -22.94 9.26 12.40
N PRO A 213 -23.99 9.94 11.90
CA PRO A 213 -25.05 10.39 12.78
C PRO A 213 -25.66 9.14 13.45
N PRO A 214 -25.95 9.19 14.76
CA PRO A 214 -26.59 8.07 15.43
C PRO A 214 -27.92 7.79 14.72
N ALA A 215 -28.11 6.55 14.27
CA ALA A 215 -29.39 6.10 13.76
C ALA A 215 -30.47 6.48 14.79
N ALA A 216 -31.56 7.10 14.32
CA ALA A 216 -32.52 7.80 15.15
C ALA A 216 -32.97 7.03 16.41
N CYS A 217 -33.08 7.77 17.52
CA CYS A 217 -33.71 7.43 18.80
C CYS A 217 -32.94 6.45 19.72
N THR A 218 -31.89 6.93 20.39
CA THR A 218 -31.78 6.73 21.84
C THR A 218 -31.24 8.00 22.48
N THR A 219 -32.04 8.61 23.35
CA THR A 219 -31.64 9.66 24.28
C THR A 219 -30.64 9.03 25.25
N SER A 220 -29.34 9.17 24.98
CA SER A 220 -28.32 9.02 26.01
C SER A 220 -27.17 9.98 25.74
N ALA A 221 -26.87 10.77 26.76
CA ALA A 221 -25.81 11.76 26.75
C ALA A 221 -24.45 11.07 26.75
N ASN A 222 -23.88 10.78 25.57
CA ASN A 222 -22.49 10.38 25.42
C ASN A 222 -21.91 10.93 24.10
N GLY A 223 -21.43 12.19 24.12
CA GLY A 223 -20.67 12.77 22.99
C GLY A 223 -19.25 12.18 22.80
N ALA A 224 -18.87 11.18 23.61
CA ALA A 224 -17.54 10.57 23.61
C ALA A 224 -17.38 9.45 22.57
N GLU A 225 -18.42 8.66 22.31
CA GLU A 225 -18.33 7.47 21.44
C GLU A 225 -18.22 7.83 19.95
N THR A 226 -18.93 8.87 19.51
CA THR A 226 -18.88 9.35 18.11
C THR A 226 -17.53 9.98 17.75
N THR A 227 -16.83 10.56 18.73
CA THR A 227 -15.51 11.18 18.53
C THR A 227 -14.42 10.11 18.43
N ALA A 228 -14.51 9.06 19.24
CA ALA A 228 -13.55 7.96 19.24
C ALA A 228 -13.52 7.18 17.91
N SER A 229 -14.67 6.94 17.29
CA SER A 229 -14.73 6.29 15.97
C SER A 229 -14.15 7.18 14.87
N GLN A 230 -14.40 8.50 14.93
CA GLN A 230 -13.84 9.47 13.99
C GLN A 230 -12.32 9.62 14.14
N ASP A 231 -11.79 9.59 15.35
CA ASP A 231 -10.36 9.65 15.64
C ASP A 231 -9.64 8.40 15.14
N ALA A 232 -10.24 7.22 15.30
CA ALA A 232 -9.71 5.96 14.76
C ALA A 232 -9.65 5.98 13.22
N VAL A 233 -10.69 6.50 12.56
CA VAL A 233 -10.68 6.69 11.09
C VAL A 233 -9.62 7.71 10.68
N ALA A 234 -9.45 8.81 11.42
CA ALA A 234 -8.43 9.81 11.15
C ALA A 234 -7.00 9.24 11.32
N ALA A 235 -6.78 8.40 12.33
CA ALA A 235 -5.50 7.72 12.55
C ALA A 235 -5.17 6.78 11.38
N LEU A 236 -6.13 5.96 10.95
CA LEU A 236 -5.99 5.06 9.81
C LEU A 236 -5.66 5.81 8.50
N ILE A 237 -6.38 6.93 8.25
CA ILE A 237 -6.14 7.78 7.07
C ILE A 237 -4.75 8.41 7.13
N THR A 238 -4.29 8.79 8.33
CA THR A 238 -2.96 9.39 8.53
C THR A 238 -1.85 8.37 8.30
N GLU A 239 -2.00 7.16 8.86
CA GLU A 239 -1.07 6.04 8.68
C GLU A 239 -0.90 5.67 7.20
N HIS A 240 -2.01 5.55 6.45
CA HIS A 240 -2.00 5.08 5.05
C HIS A 240 -2.14 6.21 4.02
N ARG A 241 -1.81 7.46 4.39
CA ARG A 241 -2.05 8.66 3.56
C ARG A 241 -1.48 8.54 2.15
N ALA A 242 -0.24 8.07 2.00
CA ALA A 242 0.41 7.98 0.70
C ALA A 242 -0.34 7.03 -0.26
N TYR A 243 -0.74 5.87 0.25
CA TYR A 243 -1.54 4.90 -0.48
C TYR A 243 -2.90 5.49 -0.89
N LEU A 244 -3.64 6.06 0.06
CA LEU A 244 -4.97 6.64 -0.19
C LEU A 244 -4.94 7.76 -1.24
N VAL A 245 -3.97 8.68 -1.14
CA VAL A 245 -3.82 9.79 -2.09
C VAL A 245 -3.51 9.26 -3.50
N SER A 246 -2.63 8.26 -3.61
CA SER A 246 -2.29 7.66 -4.91
C SER A 246 -3.49 6.93 -5.53
N ALA A 247 -4.29 6.23 -4.72
CA ALA A 247 -5.38 5.38 -5.20
C ALA A 247 -6.66 6.15 -5.52
N LEU A 248 -6.92 7.28 -4.84
CA LEU A 248 -8.11 8.11 -5.06
C LEU A 248 -7.83 9.35 -5.93
N GLY A 249 -6.56 9.71 -6.13
CA GLY A 249 -6.16 10.92 -6.86
C GLY A 249 -6.27 12.21 -6.03
N GLY A 250 -6.52 12.10 -4.73
CA GLY A 250 -6.64 13.23 -3.82
C GLY A 250 -6.71 12.81 -2.34
N PRO A 251 -6.48 13.74 -1.39
CA PRO A 251 -6.54 13.44 0.04
C PRO A 251 -7.99 13.31 0.53
N LEU A 252 -8.23 12.37 1.45
CA LEU A 252 -9.46 12.36 2.26
C LEU A 252 -9.36 13.43 3.34
N ARG A 253 -10.45 14.19 3.53
CA ARG A 253 -10.51 15.29 4.50
C ARG A 253 -11.68 15.10 5.47
N PRO A 254 -11.59 15.59 6.71
CA PRO A 254 -12.74 15.57 7.61
C PRO A 254 -13.86 16.47 7.08
N LEU A 255 -15.12 16.09 7.31
CA LEU A 255 -16.32 16.79 6.84
C LEU A 255 -16.40 18.23 7.38
N SER A 256 -15.80 18.50 8.54
CA SER A 256 -15.67 19.85 9.10
C SER A 256 -14.86 20.81 8.22
N ARG A 257 -14.03 20.29 7.31
CA ARG A 257 -13.27 21.08 6.32
C ARG A 257 -13.98 21.17 4.96
N LYS A 258 -15.20 20.65 4.83
CA LYS A 258 -15.97 20.75 3.58
C LYS A 258 -16.32 22.23 3.31
N PRO A 259 -16.04 22.76 2.11
CA PRO A 259 -16.48 24.10 1.73
C PRO A 259 -18.00 24.22 1.78
N ALA A 260 -18.50 25.41 2.16
CA ALA A 260 -19.93 25.69 2.15
C ALA A 260 -20.54 25.51 0.74
N GLY A 261 -19.87 26.00 -0.31
CA GLY A 261 -20.33 25.84 -1.70
C GLY A 261 -19.89 24.56 -2.39
N ALA A 262 -19.31 23.58 -1.71
CA ALA A 262 -19.04 22.28 -2.33
C ALA A 262 -20.37 21.52 -2.53
N VAL A 263 -20.62 21.08 -3.76
CA VAL A 263 -21.84 20.35 -4.13
C VAL A 263 -21.65 18.88 -3.74
N VAL A 264 -22.50 18.38 -2.85
CA VAL A 264 -22.51 16.97 -2.46
C VAL A 264 -23.12 16.17 -3.59
N LEU A 265 -22.34 15.23 -4.13
CA LEU A 265 -22.83 14.32 -5.17
C LEU A 265 -23.49 13.10 -4.56
N GLU A 266 -22.82 12.47 -3.61
CA GLU A 266 -23.26 11.25 -2.96
C GLU A 266 -22.79 11.20 -1.51
N THR A 267 -23.55 10.51 -0.68
CA THR A 267 -23.25 10.28 0.73
C THR A 267 -23.65 8.85 1.10
N GLU A 268 -22.75 8.14 1.78
CA GLU A 268 -22.98 6.75 2.19
C GLU A 268 -22.43 6.51 3.60
N HIS A 269 -23.19 5.75 4.40
CA HIS A 269 -22.70 5.24 5.67
C HIS A 269 -21.82 4.02 5.41
N VAL A 270 -20.59 4.07 5.92
CA VAL A 270 -19.59 3.06 5.64
C VAL A 270 -19.14 2.43 6.95
N SER A 271 -19.13 1.10 6.98
CA SER A 271 -18.47 0.28 7.99
C SER A 271 -17.25 -0.42 7.38
N VAL A 272 -16.10 -0.33 8.04
CA VAL A 272 -14.83 -0.93 7.64
C VAL A 272 -14.24 -1.73 8.79
N GLY A 273 -13.66 -2.90 8.51
CA GLY A 273 -12.92 -3.67 9.52
C GLY A 273 -13.69 -4.83 10.18
N SER A 274 -14.88 -5.18 9.67
CA SER A 274 -15.54 -6.44 10.03
C SER A 274 -14.84 -7.63 9.35
N THR A 275 -13.75 -8.11 9.95
CA THR A 275 -13.11 -9.37 9.54
C THR A 275 -13.15 -10.38 10.67
N GLY A 276 -14.33 -10.77 11.16
CA GLY A 276 -14.57 -11.98 11.98
C GLY A 276 -13.80 -12.12 13.32
N SER A 277 -12.86 -11.24 13.64
CA SER A 277 -11.89 -11.36 14.73
C SER A 277 -11.94 -10.13 15.64
N GLY A 278 -13.13 -9.77 16.14
CA GLY A 278 -13.31 -8.91 17.33
C GLY A 278 -12.75 -7.48 17.32
N THR A 279 -11.95 -7.07 16.35
CA THR A 279 -11.44 -5.69 16.20
C THR A 279 -12.57 -4.81 15.67
N GLY A 280 -12.89 -3.75 16.41
CA GLY A 280 -14.06 -2.91 16.20
C GLY A 280 -14.24 -2.41 14.76
N SER A 281 -15.46 -2.50 14.26
CA SER A 281 -15.86 -1.90 12.99
C SER A 281 -15.75 -0.38 13.07
N LEU A 282 -15.01 0.22 12.15
CA LEU A 282 -14.95 1.66 11.97
C LEU A 282 -16.18 2.11 11.20
N GLU A 283 -17.05 2.87 11.85
CA GLU A 283 -18.25 3.45 11.24
C GLU A 283 -18.06 4.94 11.00
N PHE A 284 -18.31 5.38 9.76
CA PHE A 284 -18.22 6.79 9.38
C PHE A 284 -19.11 7.09 8.15
N VAL A 285 -19.37 8.37 7.91
CA VAL A 285 -20.04 8.83 6.68
C VAL A 285 -18.98 9.20 5.66
N ALA A 286 -19.05 8.58 4.49
CA ALA A 286 -18.28 8.95 3.32
C ALA A 286 -19.09 9.92 2.46
N VAL A 287 -18.50 11.06 2.12
CA VAL A 287 -19.13 12.12 1.33
C VAL A 287 -18.27 12.41 0.12
N LEU A 288 -18.85 12.29 -1.07
CA LEU A 288 -18.23 12.67 -2.32
C LEU A 288 -18.79 14.02 -2.75
N THR A 289 -17.90 14.96 -3.07
CA THR A 289 -18.30 16.31 -3.49
C THR A 289 -17.57 16.73 -4.75
N THR A 290 -18.14 17.71 -5.45
CA THR A 290 -17.44 18.48 -6.47
C THR A 290 -17.20 19.89 -5.94
N PRO A 291 -16.06 20.50 -6.30
CA PRO A 291 -15.80 21.89 -5.94
C PRO A 291 -16.87 22.78 -6.59
N GLY A 292 -17.58 23.57 -5.80
CA GLY A 292 -18.54 24.55 -6.31
C GLY A 292 -18.03 25.98 -6.15
N VAL A 293 -18.79 26.92 -6.71
CA VAL A 293 -18.48 28.34 -6.65
C VAL A 293 -19.11 28.90 -5.37
N VAL A 294 -18.29 29.53 -4.52
CA VAL A 294 -18.76 30.30 -3.38
C VAL A 294 -18.63 31.77 -3.72
N VAL A 295 -19.72 32.51 -3.57
CA VAL A 295 -19.75 33.95 -3.73
C VAL A 295 -19.65 34.59 -2.35
N ASP A 296 -18.70 35.51 -2.18
CA ASP A 296 -18.63 36.33 -0.96
C ASP A 296 -19.78 37.36 -1.01
N CYS A 297 -20.82 37.10 -0.21
CA CYS A 297 -22.03 37.93 -0.22
C CYS A 297 -21.75 39.37 0.24
N VAL A 298 -20.77 39.59 1.12
CA VAL A 298 -20.42 40.93 1.61
C VAL A 298 -19.70 41.72 0.51
N ALA A 299 -18.71 41.09 -0.14
CA ALA A 299 -17.98 41.73 -1.22
C ALA A 299 -18.87 42.05 -2.43
N VAL A 300 -19.84 41.17 -2.75
CA VAL A 300 -20.82 41.44 -3.81
C VAL A 300 -21.77 42.57 -3.40
N GLN A 301 -22.24 42.61 -2.15
CA GLN A 301 -23.08 43.72 -1.68
C GLN A 301 -22.36 45.07 -1.74
N GLU A 302 -21.08 45.13 -1.38
CA GLU A 302 -20.26 46.35 -1.53
C GLU A 302 -20.13 46.78 -3.00
N LEU A 303 -19.88 45.81 -3.89
CA LEU A 303 -19.67 46.06 -5.32
C LEU A 303 -20.94 46.52 -6.03
N VAL A 304 -22.13 46.13 -5.53
CA VAL A 304 -23.42 46.59 -6.05
C VAL A 304 -24.06 47.69 -5.17
N ALA A 305 -23.28 48.37 -4.34
CA ALA A 305 -23.72 49.50 -3.51
C ALA A 305 -24.94 49.19 -2.61
N GLY A 306 -25.04 47.96 -2.10
CA GLY A 306 -26.08 47.52 -1.17
C GLY A 306 -27.39 47.07 -1.80
N ASP A 307 -27.49 46.99 -3.13
CA ASP A 307 -28.68 46.46 -3.81
C ASP A 307 -28.74 44.92 -3.69
N VAL A 308 -29.67 44.45 -2.85
CA VAL A 308 -29.86 43.04 -2.50
C VAL A 308 -30.36 42.21 -3.68
N GLU A 309 -31.20 42.78 -4.55
CA GLU A 309 -31.75 42.06 -5.71
C GLU A 309 -30.67 41.81 -6.75
N GLN A 310 -29.81 42.81 -7.01
CA GLN A 310 -28.68 42.66 -7.91
C GLN A 310 -27.62 41.70 -7.35
N ALA A 311 -27.36 41.72 -6.04
CA ALA A 311 -26.45 40.77 -5.41
C ALA A 311 -26.95 39.31 -5.55
N ALA A 312 -28.24 39.08 -5.34
CA ALA A 312 -28.86 37.76 -5.55
C ALA A 312 -28.84 37.33 -7.03
N ALA A 313 -29.02 38.27 -7.96
CA ALA A 313 -28.92 38.01 -9.40
C ALA A 313 -27.49 37.63 -9.82
N VAL A 314 -26.46 38.25 -9.24
CA VAL A 314 -25.05 37.88 -9.44
C VAL A 314 -24.78 36.48 -8.93
N ASP A 315 -25.23 36.14 -7.73
CA ASP A 315 -25.07 34.81 -7.15
C ASP A 315 -25.77 33.73 -8.02
N THR A 316 -27.02 33.98 -8.39
CA THR A 316 -27.78 33.09 -9.30
C THR A 316 -27.07 32.92 -10.65
N TYR A 317 -26.55 34.01 -11.22
CA TYR A 317 -25.80 33.96 -12.47
C TYR A 317 -24.55 33.08 -12.34
N LEU A 318 -23.75 33.26 -11.29
CA LEU A 318 -22.52 32.50 -11.08
C LEU A 318 -22.80 31.02 -10.81
N GLN A 319 -23.84 30.70 -10.04
CA GLN A 319 -24.26 29.32 -9.76
C GLN A 319 -24.82 28.62 -11.00
N SER A 320 -25.46 29.35 -11.91
CA SER A 320 -25.97 28.78 -13.18
C SER A 320 -24.88 28.41 -14.18
N ARG A 321 -23.66 28.93 -14.02
CA ARG A 321 -22.54 28.71 -14.95
C ARG A 321 -21.79 27.44 -14.57
N SER A 322 -21.51 26.60 -15.57
CA SER A 322 -20.66 25.43 -15.37
C SER A 322 -19.26 25.84 -14.90
N GLN A 323 -18.74 25.15 -13.89
CA GLN A 323 -17.42 25.43 -13.29
C GLN A 323 -16.28 25.47 -14.33
N SER A 324 -16.30 24.58 -15.32
CA SER A 324 -15.30 24.53 -16.40
C SER A 324 -15.25 25.81 -17.24
N LYS A 325 -16.41 26.39 -17.56
CA LYS A 325 -16.50 27.67 -18.28
C LYS A 325 -16.00 28.84 -17.43
N LEU A 326 -16.32 28.85 -16.13
CA LEU A 326 -15.81 29.88 -15.21
C LEU A 326 -14.29 29.78 -15.06
N GLN A 327 -13.74 28.57 -14.91
CA GLN A 327 -12.29 28.37 -14.83
C GLN A 327 -11.59 28.77 -16.14
N ALA A 328 -12.16 28.44 -17.31
CA ALA A 328 -11.62 28.85 -18.60
C ALA A 328 -11.63 30.38 -18.76
N GLN A 329 -12.71 31.05 -18.36
CA GLN A 329 -12.83 32.51 -18.40
C GLN A 329 -11.84 33.17 -17.43
N LEU A 330 -11.67 32.63 -16.23
CA LEU A 330 -10.67 33.08 -15.26
C LEU A 330 -9.25 32.91 -15.77
N ALA A 331 -8.93 31.81 -16.44
CA ALA A 331 -7.62 31.56 -17.02
C ALA A 331 -7.32 32.52 -18.19
N ALA A 332 -8.32 32.82 -19.03
CA ALA A 332 -8.19 33.74 -20.15
C ALA A 332 -8.05 35.22 -19.70
N ASN A 333 -8.73 35.61 -18.63
CA ASN A 333 -8.85 37.00 -18.19
C ASN A 333 -7.99 37.33 -16.96
N GLY A 334 -6.96 36.53 -16.66
CA GLY A 334 -6.03 36.81 -15.56
C GLY A 334 -6.67 36.81 -14.16
N GLY A 335 -7.72 36.02 -13.94
CA GLY A 335 -8.43 35.91 -12.66
C GLY A 335 -9.69 36.77 -12.54
N LEU A 336 -10.16 37.38 -13.63
CA LEU A 336 -11.37 38.22 -13.66
C LEU A 336 -12.56 37.52 -14.33
N VAL A 337 -13.73 37.58 -13.69
CA VAL A 337 -15.03 37.23 -14.31
C VAL A 337 -15.83 38.51 -14.51
N GLU A 338 -16.20 38.77 -15.77
CA GLU A 338 -17.11 39.86 -16.11
C GLU A 338 -18.54 39.33 -16.17
N VAL A 339 -19.40 39.90 -15.33
CA VAL A 339 -20.82 39.58 -15.22
C VAL A 339 -21.62 40.79 -15.72
N HIS A 340 -22.44 40.58 -16.75
CA HIS A 340 -23.30 41.63 -17.29
C HIS A 340 -24.74 41.40 -16.82
N LEU A 341 -25.24 42.26 -15.94
CA LEU A 341 -26.61 42.19 -15.41
C LEU A 341 -27.24 43.57 -15.48
N ASN A 342 -28.48 43.66 -15.97
CA ASN A 342 -29.28 44.89 -16.01
C ASN A 342 -28.56 46.11 -16.63
N GLY A 343 -27.75 45.88 -17.67
CA GLY A 343 -27.00 46.93 -18.37
C GLY A 343 -25.74 47.43 -17.65
N ARG A 344 -25.35 46.82 -16.52
CA ARG A 344 -24.09 47.08 -15.81
C ARG A 344 -23.12 45.91 -15.98
N ALA A 345 -21.85 46.24 -16.21
CA ALA A 345 -20.75 45.28 -16.25
C ALA A 345 -20.03 45.26 -14.90
N LEU A 346 -20.12 44.14 -14.18
CA LEU A 346 -19.48 43.92 -12.89
C LEU A 346 -18.22 43.07 -13.09
N LYS A 347 -17.09 43.52 -12.54
CA LYS A 347 -15.80 42.82 -12.61
C LYS A 347 -15.53 42.15 -11.27
N LEU A 348 -15.59 40.83 -11.24
CA LEU A 348 -15.31 40.03 -10.06
C LEU A 348 -13.91 39.44 -10.17
N VAL A 349 -13.10 39.61 -9.13
CA VAL A 349 -11.79 38.94 -9.02
C VAL A 349 -12.00 37.62 -8.31
N ALA A 350 -11.57 36.52 -8.92
CA ALA A 350 -11.49 35.25 -8.21
C ALA A 350 -10.29 35.25 -7.27
N GLU A 351 -10.53 35.43 -5.98
CA GLU A 351 -9.54 35.04 -4.98
C GLU A 351 -9.55 33.53 -4.86
N ARG A 352 -8.39 32.88 -5.06
CA ARG A 352 -8.19 31.51 -4.60
C ARG A 352 -8.07 31.50 -3.08
N ARG A 353 -9.17 31.74 -2.35
CA ARG A 353 -9.20 31.45 -0.90
C ARG A 353 -9.37 29.95 -0.66
N TYR A 354 -8.35 29.20 -1.08
CA TYR A 354 -8.04 27.91 -0.49
C TYR A 354 -6.57 27.94 -0.06
N VAL A 355 -6.27 28.77 0.93
CA VAL A 355 -5.08 28.54 1.75
C VAL A 355 -5.44 27.45 2.73
N THR A 356 -5.37 26.19 2.30
CA THR A 356 -4.81 25.19 3.20
C THR A 356 -3.34 25.10 2.85
N LYS A 357 -2.53 25.99 3.44
CA LYS A 357 -1.15 25.64 3.72
C LYS A 357 -1.23 24.39 4.61
N THR A 358 -1.29 23.22 3.98
CA THR A 358 -0.46 22.14 4.47
C THR A 358 0.92 22.77 4.43
N ILE A 359 1.58 22.88 5.59
CA ILE A 359 3.03 23.07 5.60
C ILE A 359 3.53 21.91 4.74
N ALA A 360 3.75 22.17 3.45
CA ALA A 360 4.61 21.34 2.67
C ALA A 360 5.93 21.49 3.39
N MET A 361 6.28 20.50 4.22
CA MET A 361 7.68 20.28 4.48
C MET A 361 8.32 20.25 3.09
N PRO A 362 9.37 21.06 2.85
CA PRO A 362 10.05 21.04 1.57
C PRO A 362 10.33 19.57 1.25
N LYS A 363 10.01 19.15 0.02
CA LYS A 363 10.40 17.84 -0.49
C LYS A 363 11.83 17.61 -0.04
N GLN A 364 12.06 16.68 0.89
CA GLN A 364 13.41 16.25 1.18
C GLN A 364 13.94 15.73 -0.17
N PRO A 365 15.02 16.28 -0.71
CA PRO A 365 15.66 15.65 -1.85
C PRO A 365 15.99 14.23 -1.39
N MET A 366 15.56 13.23 -2.17
CA MET A 366 15.99 11.85 -2.03
C MET A 366 17.51 11.84 -2.22
N LEU A 367 18.24 12.01 -1.12
CA LEU A 367 19.67 11.78 -1.04
C LEU A 367 19.84 10.26 -1.10
N ASN A 368 20.67 9.79 -2.01
CA ASN A 368 20.99 8.36 -2.11
C ASN A 368 21.58 7.88 -0.77
N ASN A 369 21.39 6.60 -0.42
CA ASN A 369 21.81 6.03 0.87
C ASN A 369 23.27 6.35 1.27
N VAL A 370 24.15 6.59 0.31
CA VAL A 370 25.54 7.00 0.54
C VAL A 370 25.63 8.45 1.03
N GLU A 371 24.88 9.38 0.45
CA GLU A 371 24.89 10.80 0.83
C GLU A 371 24.23 11.04 2.20
N TYR A 372 23.21 10.23 2.54
CA TYR A 372 22.60 10.24 3.88
C TYR A 372 23.59 9.76 4.96
N LEU A 373 24.38 8.72 4.65
CA LEU A 373 25.42 8.22 5.56
C LEU A 373 26.50 9.28 5.81
N TRP A 374 26.95 9.97 4.75
CA TRP A 374 27.94 11.05 4.86
C TRP A 374 27.40 12.26 5.62
N ALA A 375 26.15 12.66 5.41
CA ALA A 375 25.52 13.77 6.14
C ALA A 375 25.37 13.46 7.65
N THR A 376 25.02 12.22 7.99
CA THR A 376 24.91 11.79 9.40
C THR A 376 26.28 11.75 10.09
N ILE A 377 27.32 11.29 9.37
CA ILE A 377 28.70 11.25 9.89
C ILE A 377 29.25 12.68 10.07
N TYR A 378 29.06 13.57 9.09
CA TYR A 378 29.50 14.97 9.20
C TYR A 378 28.76 15.74 10.29
N GLY A 379 27.45 15.51 10.44
CA GLY A 379 26.65 16.09 11.51
C GLY A 379 27.09 15.64 12.90
N ALA A 380 27.43 14.35 13.06
CA ALA A 380 27.96 13.81 14.31
C ALA A 380 29.35 14.38 14.65
N ILE A 381 30.24 14.54 13.67
CA ILE A 381 31.58 15.10 13.87
C ILE A 381 31.50 16.59 14.27
N LEU A 382 30.60 17.37 13.66
CA LEU A 382 30.39 18.78 14.01
C LEU A 382 29.76 18.95 15.41
N CYS A 383 28.83 18.09 15.81
CA CYS A 383 28.22 18.11 17.15
C CYS A 383 29.23 17.75 18.25
N VAL A 384 30.03 16.69 18.05
CA VAL A 384 31.05 16.26 19.02
C VAL A 384 32.21 17.27 19.11
N GLY A 385 32.54 17.92 17.99
CA GLY A 385 33.58 18.93 17.91
C GLY A 385 33.34 20.22 18.69
N SER A 386 32.09 20.65 18.72
CA SER A 386 31.67 21.89 19.38
C SER A 386 31.76 21.78 20.91
N ALA A 387 31.71 20.56 21.45
CA ALA A 387 31.65 20.31 22.89
C ALA A 387 33.03 20.17 23.57
N LEU A 388 34.13 20.02 22.81
CA LEU A 388 35.42 19.56 23.38
C LEU A 388 36.63 20.47 23.14
N SER A 389 36.53 21.59 22.42
CA SER A 389 37.61 22.58 22.27
C SER A 389 39.00 21.97 21.90
N LEU A 390 39.03 20.84 21.19
CA LEU A 390 40.26 20.15 20.83
C LEU A 390 40.08 19.56 19.43
N TYR A 391 40.46 20.33 18.41
CA TYR A 391 40.86 19.72 17.13
C TYR A 391 42.26 20.16 16.75
N PRO A 392 43.15 19.21 16.41
CA PRO A 392 44.45 19.52 15.84
C PRO A 392 44.31 20.09 14.41
N SER A 393 45.21 21.00 14.05
CA SER A 393 45.18 21.83 12.84
C SER A 393 45.18 21.07 11.50
N TRP A 394 45.45 19.76 11.51
CA TRP A 394 45.44 18.92 10.30
C TRP A 394 44.04 18.46 9.86
N LEU A 395 43.00 18.64 10.67
CA LEU A 395 41.62 18.23 10.31
C LEU A 395 40.87 19.27 9.45
N TYR A 396 41.34 20.54 9.45
CA TYR A 396 40.69 21.65 8.74
C TYR A 396 40.54 21.49 7.21
N PRO A 397 41.47 20.85 6.46
CA PRO A 397 41.32 20.67 5.01
C PRO A 397 40.21 19.69 4.60
N LEU A 398 39.73 18.84 5.53
CA LEU A 398 38.66 17.87 5.27
C LEU A 398 37.26 18.47 5.50
N LEU A 399 37.14 19.62 6.14
CA LEU A 399 35.87 20.31 6.44
C LEU A 399 35.50 21.38 5.40
N ASP A 400 36.08 21.35 4.20
CA ASP A 400 35.78 22.32 3.15
C ASP A 400 34.35 22.12 2.60
N VAL A 401 33.47 23.06 2.94
CA VAL A 401 32.04 23.09 2.58
C VAL A 401 31.80 23.76 1.21
N ALA A 402 32.86 24.24 0.55
CA ALA A 402 32.80 24.84 -0.78
C ALA A 402 32.10 23.97 -1.86
N PRO A 403 32.24 22.62 -1.91
CA PRO A 403 31.57 21.82 -2.93
C PRO A 403 30.05 21.74 -2.75
N LEU A 404 29.53 21.96 -1.53
CA LEU A 404 28.09 21.90 -1.23
C LEU A 404 27.36 23.20 -1.59
N ARG A 405 28.00 24.36 -1.42
CA ARG A 405 27.45 25.66 -1.87
C ARG A 405 27.43 25.78 -3.40
N ALA A 406 28.42 25.23 -4.10
CA ALA A 406 28.44 25.18 -5.56
C ALA A 406 27.29 24.34 -6.16
N ARG A 407 26.66 23.47 -5.38
CA ARG A 407 25.52 22.62 -5.76
C ARG A 407 24.16 23.15 -5.29
N GLY A 408 24.08 24.39 -4.83
CA GLY A 408 22.81 25.06 -4.49
C GLY A 408 22.19 24.66 -3.14
N VAL A 409 22.96 24.04 -2.25
CA VAL A 409 22.48 23.68 -0.90
C VAL A 409 22.47 24.92 -0.01
N VAL A 410 21.27 25.37 0.39
CA VAL A 410 21.08 26.44 1.37
C VAL A 410 21.13 25.85 2.77
N LEU A 411 22.18 26.16 3.54
CA LEU A 411 22.28 25.77 4.95
C LEU A 411 21.48 26.76 5.82
N PRO A 412 20.77 26.28 6.86
CA PRO A 412 20.02 27.16 7.76
C PRO A 412 20.97 28.04 8.58
N GLU A 413 20.65 29.33 8.73
CA GLU A 413 21.45 30.32 9.48
C GLU A 413 21.47 30.06 11.01
N LYS A 414 20.57 29.21 11.50
CA LYS A 414 20.44 28.84 12.91
C LYS A 414 20.19 27.34 13.05
N CYS A 415 20.99 26.68 13.88
CA CYS A 415 20.74 25.30 14.32
C CYS A 415 20.14 25.33 15.73
N ILE A 416 19.13 24.49 15.99
CA ILE A 416 18.52 24.33 17.30
C ILE A 416 19.15 23.11 17.95
N ASP A 417 19.66 23.28 19.18
CA ASP A 417 20.19 22.17 19.98
C ASP A 417 19.05 21.22 20.38
N PRO A 418 19.10 19.92 20.00
CA PRO A 418 18.03 18.96 20.29
C PRO A 418 17.90 18.60 21.78
N PHE A 419 18.86 18.95 22.64
CA PHE A 419 18.78 18.67 24.09
C PHE A 419 18.32 19.87 24.91
N THR A 420 18.57 21.10 24.46
CA THR A 420 18.29 22.33 25.24
C THR A 420 17.28 23.27 24.58
N GLY A 421 16.92 23.03 23.31
CA GLY A 421 15.95 23.84 22.57
C GLY A 421 16.40 25.27 22.25
N HIS A 422 17.65 25.64 22.55
CA HIS A 422 18.20 26.97 22.27
C HIS A 422 18.74 27.07 20.85
N ALA A 423 18.53 28.24 20.22
CA ALA A 423 19.07 28.55 18.91
C ALA A 423 20.54 28.96 19.02
N ILE A 424 21.44 28.21 18.36
CA ILE A 424 22.86 28.52 18.28
C ILE A 424 23.13 29.26 16.97
N ALA A 425 23.76 30.44 17.07
CA ALA A 425 24.18 31.21 15.91
C ALA A 425 25.50 30.66 15.36
N ILE A 426 25.56 30.39 14.05
CA ILE A 426 26.80 30.00 13.37
C ILE A 426 27.62 31.28 13.14
N PRO A 427 28.87 31.39 13.60
CA PRO A 427 29.67 32.60 13.40
C PRO A 427 29.99 32.80 11.91
N HIS A 428 29.68 33.99 11.39
CA HIS A 428 30.10 34.42 10.05
C HIS A 428 31.61 34.66 10.02
N TYR A 429 32.38 33.70 9.50
CA TYR A 429 33.77 33.94 9.17
C TYR A 429 33.87 34.63 7.79
N THR A 430 34.27 35.90 7.78
CA THR A 430 34.67 36.61 6.56
C THR A 430 36.16 36.41 6.36
N HIS A 431 36.54 35.69 5.30
CA HIS A 431 37.94 35.58 4.88
C HIS A 431 38.42 36.96 4.39
N LYS A 432 39.18 37.68 5.21
CA LYS A 432 40.11 38.69 4.68
C LYS A 432 41.35 37.97 4.17
N HIS A 433 41.49 37.89 2.86
CA HIS A 433 42.78 37.63 2.23
C HIS A 433 43.74 38.77 2.59
N THR A 434 44.80 38.45 3.33
CA THR A 434 46.03 39.24 3.32
C THR A 434 47.12 38.30 2.88
N ALA A 435 47.60 38.51 1.67
CA ALA A 435 48.77 37.86 1.13
C ALA A 435 50.01 38.45 1.81
N VAL A 436 50.88 37.60 2.37
CA VAL A 436 52.34 37.52 2.16
C VAL A 436 52.76 36.10 2.52
#